data_AF-A0A923FYD7-F1
#
_entry.id   AF-A0A923FYD7-F1
#
_cell.length_a   1.000
_cell.length_b   1.000
_cell.length_c   1.000
_cell.angle_alpha   90.00
_cell.angle_beta   90.00
_cell.angle_gamma   90.00
#
_symmetry.space_group_name_H-M   'P 1'
#
loop_
_entity.id
_entity.type
_entity.pdbx_description
1 polymer ?
#
loop_
_entity_poly.entity_id
_entity_poly.type
_entity_poly.pdbx_seq_one_letter_code
_entity_poly.pdbx_strand_id
1 'polypeptide(L)'
;MQKNVERTSVTKASPDCERTAHDGRPVSRVTGFHQDEEGHWVVDLSCGHTQHLRHQPPWQARPWVLDAALREQRIGQLFDCGWCAQGADSDTLGD
;
A
#
# COMPACT_ATOMS: atom_id res chain seq x y z
N MET A 1 -50.99 5.73 25.16
CA MET A 1 -49.52 5.57 25.20
C MET A 1 -49.20 4.10 24.96
N GLN A 2 -49.04 3.67 23.70
CA GLN A 2 -48.71 2.28 23.36
C GLN A 2 -47.50 2.25 22.42
N LYS A 3 -46.36 1.99 23.08
CA LYS A 3 -45.20 1.18 22.71
C LYS A 3 -45.20 0.62 21.28
N ASN A 4 -44.31 1.15 20.44
CA ASN A 4 -43.96 0.55 19.16
C ASN A 4 -43.20 -0.77 19.42
N VAL A 5 -43.62 -1.83 18.71
CA VAL A 5 -43.00 -3.16 18.78
C VAL A 5 -41.98 -3.27 17.65
N GLU A 6 -40.74 -3.48 18.03
CA GLU A 6 -39.56 -3.55 17.18
C GLU A 6 -39.64 -4.83 16.33
N ARG A 7 -39.79 -4.67 15.01
CA ARG A 7 -39.73 -5.80 14.06
C ARG A 7 -38.28 -6.02 13.67
N THR A 8 -37.70 -7.00 14.34
CA THR A 8 -36.58 -7.87 13.96
C THR A 8 -35.99 -7.58 12.57
N SER A 9 -34.81 -6.97 12.57
CA SER A 9 -34.02 -6.64 11.39
C SER A 9 -33.85 -7.84 10.46
N VAL A 10 -34.39 -7.68 9.25
CA VAL A 10 -34.01 -8.45 8.07
C VAL A 10 -32.62 -7.97 7.66
N THR A 11 -31.57 -8.69 8.04
CA THR A 11 -30.32 -8.70 7.28
C THR A 11 -29.85 -10.13 7.21
N LYS A 12 -30.23 -10.75 6.08
CA LYS A 12 -29.62 -11.95 5.55
C LYS A 12 -28.12 -11.65 5.44
N ALA A 13 -27.28 -12.36 6.19
CA ALA A 13 -25.84 -12.29 6.00
C ALA A 13 -25.55 -12.82 4.59
N SER A 14 -25.33 -11.91 3.64
CA SER A 14 -24.83 -12.26 2.32
C SER A 14 -23.43 -12.88 2.48
N PRO A 15 -23.14 -14.05 1.89
CA PRO A 15 -21.79 -14.60 1.81
C PRO A 15 -21.02 -13.92 0.66
N ASP A 16 -21.02 -12.59 0.62
CA ASP A 16 -20.26 -11.78 -0.34
C ASP A 16 -19.24 -10.93 0.43
N CYS A 17 -18.51 -11.57 1.34
CA CYS A 17 -17.39 -10.96 2.05
C CYS A 17 -16.17 -11.89 2.06
N GLU A 18 -16.15 -12.92 1.23
CA GLU A 18 -14.91 -13.56 0.83
C GLU A 18 -14.32 -12.69 -0.29
N ARG A 19 -13.85 -11.49 0.05
CA ARG A 19 -12.84 -10.86 -0.78
C ARG A 19 -11.66 -11.80 -0.72
N THR A 20 -11.55 -12.68 -1.72
CA THR A 20 -10.38 -13.51 -1.97
C THR A 20 -9.19 -12.63 -1.66
N ALA A 21 -8.47 -12.99 -0.60
CA ALA A 21 -7.23 -12.32 -0.26
C ALA A 21 -6.38 -12.39 -1.52
N HIS A 22 -6.25 -11.26 -2.23
CA HIS A 22 -5.45 -11.17 -3.44
C HIS A 22 -4.00 -11.37 -3.01
N ASP A 23 -3.63 -12.64 -2.94
CA ASP A 23 -2.29 -13.18 -2.88
C ASP A 23 -1.58 -12.74 -4.15
N GLY A 24 -1.03 -11.53 -4.12
CA GLY A 24 -0.46 -10.93 -5.32
C GLY A 24 -0.29 -9.43 -5.25
N ARG A 25 -0.07 -8.85 -4.07
CA ARG A 25 0.35 -7.44 -4.02
C ARG A 25 1.66 -7.34 -4.82
N PRO A 26 1.72 -6.54 -5.89
CA PRO A 26 2.84 -6.58 -6.82
C PRO A 26 4.09 -6.05 -6.12
N VAL A 27 4.97 -7.00 -5.82
CA VAL A 27 6.28 -6.74 -5.23
C VAL A 27 7.28 -6.44 -6.33
N SER A 28 8.10 -5.43 -6.09
CA SER A 28 9.20 -5.01 -6.96
C SER A 28 10.51 -5.07 -6.19
N ARG A 29 11.63 -5.29 -6.88
CA ARG A 29 12.95 -5.33 -6.23
C ARG A 29 13.49 -3.92 -6.08
N VAL A 30 14.06 -3.58 -4.92
CA VAL A 30 14.76 -2.30 -4.73
C VAL A 30 16.03 -2.27 -5.56
N THR A 31 16.22 -1.23 -6.36
CA THR A 31 17.43 -0.99 -7.15
C THR A 31 18.30 0.09 -6.54
N GLY A 32 17.73 1.05 -5.82
CA GLY A 32 18.49 2.12 -5.17
C GLY A 32 17.63 3.06 -4.32
N PHE A 33 18.29 4.06 -3.73
CA PHE A 33 17.66 5.13 -2.97
C PHE A 33 18.32 6.45 -3.32
N HIS A 34 17.51 7.51 -3.43
CA HIS A 34 17.99 8.89 -3.60
C HIS A 34 17.16 9.84 -2.75
N GLN A 35 17.62 11.09 -2.59
CA GLN A 35 16.80 12.14 -1.99
C GLN A 35 16.23 13.02 -3.11
N ASP A 36 14.97 13.39 -2.96
CA ASP A 36 14.32 14.40 -3.79
C ASP A 36 14.76 15.82 -3.38
N GLU A 37 14.33 16.82 -4.14
CA GLU A 37 14.55 18.27 -3.92
C GLU A 37 14.16 18.72 -2.50
N GLU A 38 13.13 18.11 -1.92
CA GLU A 38 12.68 18.37 -0.54
C GLU A 38 13.52 17.66 0.55
N GLY A 39 14.53 16.86 0.17
CA GLY A 39 15.33 16.03 1.07
C GLY A 39 14.62 14.74 1.52
N HIS A 40 13.47 14.42 0.93
CA HIS A 40 12.74 13.17 1.19
C HIS A 40 13.41 11.98 0.50
N TRP A 41 13.55 10.87 1.21
CA TRP A 41 14.07 9.64 0.61
C TRP A 41 13.06 9.04 -0.38
N VAL A 42 13.56 8.64 -1.53
CA VAL A 42 12.83 7.98 -2.60
C VAL A 42 13.53 6.66 -2.88
N VAL A 43 12.74 5.59 -3.01
CA VAL A 43 13.25 4.28 -3.44
C VAL A 43 12.99 4.09 -4.93
N ASP A 44 14.03 3.66 -5.64
CA ASP A 44 13.93 3.17 -7.02
C ASP A 44 13.64 1.67 -7.02
N LEU A 45 12.66 1.27 -7.82
CA LEU A 45 12.21 -0.11 -7.92
C LEU A 45 12.44 -0.65 -9.34
N SER A 46 12.71 -1.95 -9.43
CA SER A 46 12.97 -2.65 -10.69
C SER A 46 11.78 -2.66 -11.66
N CYS A 47 10.58 -2.30 -11.21
CA CYS A 47 9.42 -2.10 -12.07
C CYS A 47 9.47 -0.75 -12.82
N GLY A 48 10.46 0.10 -12.56
CA GLY A 48 10.59 1.45 -13.14
C GLY A 48 9.88 2.54 -12.35
N HIS A 49 9.14 2.20 -11.29
CA HIS A 49 8.48 3.17 -10.42
C HIS A 49 9.38 3.59 -9.26
N THR A 50 9.16 4.82 -8.79
CA THR A 50 9.77 5.35 -7.58
C THR A 50 8.71 5.57 -6.50
N GLN A 51 9.08 5.35 -5.24
CA GLN A 51 8.18 5.56 -4.11
C GLN A 51 8.83 6.48 -3.07
N HIS A 52 8.14 7.58 -2.76
CA HIS A 52 8.52 8.46 -1.65
C HIS A 52 8.38 7.72 -0.31
N LEU A 53 9.48 7.63 0.41
CA LEU A 53 9.57 7.12 1.78
C LEU A 53 9.39 8.29 2.74
N ARG A 54 8.17 8.85 2.77
CA ARG A 54 7.86 9.97 3.65
C ARG A 54 7.97 9.52 5.11
N HIS A 55 8.77 10.26 5.87
CA HIS A 55 8.98 10.09 7.30
C HIS A 55 8.12 11.03 8.16
N GLN A 56 7.02 11.53 7.61
CA GLN A 56 6.17 12.52 8.27
C GLN A 56 5.15 11.80 9.20
N PRO A 57 4.84 12.38 10.38
CA PRO A 57 4.54 11.65 11.64
C PRO A 57 3.13 11.05 11.74
N PRO A 58 2.79 10.20 12.75
CA PRO A 58 3.56 9.15 13.45
C PRO A 58 3.16 7.72 13.03
N TRP A 59 2.28 7.51 12.05
CA TRP A 59 1.65 6.20 11.82
C TRP A 59 2.44 5.22 10.93
N GLN A 60 3.61 5.61 10.40
CA GLN A 60 4.51 4.68 9.70
C GLN A 60 5.97 4.94 10.08
N ALA A 61 6.38 4.40 11.24
CA ALA A 61 7.77 4.34 11.62
C ALA A 61 8.54 3.45 10.61
N ARG A 62 9.32 4.06 9.72
CA ARG A 62 10.28 3.37 8.87
C ARG A 62 11.72 3.72 9.26
N PRO A 63 12.15 3.55 10.52
CA PRO A 63 13.44 4.08 11.03
C PRO A 63 14.65 3.69 10.16
N TRP A 64 14.57 2.55 9.46
CA TRP A 64 15.58 2.09 8.50
C TRP A 64 15.83 3.05 7.33
N VAL A 65 14.90 3.91 6.96
CA VAL A 65 15.07 4.86 5.84
C VAL A 65 16.03 5.97 6.22
N LEU A 66 16.14 6.32 7.51
CA LEU A 66 17.06 7.36 7.97
C LEU A 66 18.50 6.86 8.06
N ASP A 67 18.70 5.56 8.27
CA ASP A 67 20.00 4.93 8.39
C ASP A 67 20.52 4.43 7.02
N ALA A 68 21.69 4.92 6.61
CA ALA A 68 22.26 4.57 5.31
C ALA A 68 22.58 3.08 5.19
N ALA A 69 23.15 2.46 6.23
CA ALA A 69 23.51 1.05 6.21
C ALA A 69 22.26 0.16 6.14
N LEU A 70 21.17 0.53 6.81
CA LEU A 70 19.89 -0.18 6.71
C LEU A 70 19.25 0.00 5.33
N ARG A 71 19.37 1.17 4.69
CA ARG A 71 18.93 1.34 3.29
C ARG A 71 19.71 0.45 2.34
N GLU A 72 21.03 0.42 2.45
CA GLU A 72 21.87 -0.42 1.59
C GLU A 72 21.52 -1.91 1.71
N GLN A 73 21.21 -2.38 2.93
CA GLN A 73 20.72 -3.75 3.16
C GLN A 73 19.38 -4.05 2.48
N ARG A 74 18.59 -3.03 2.15
CA ARG A 74 17.33 -3.18 1.42
C ARG A 74 17.51 -3.21 -0.08
N ILE A 75 18.67 -2.81 -0.62
CA ILE A 75 18.95 -2.93 -2.05
C ILE A 75 18.92 -4.41 -2.42
N GLY A 76 18.16 -4.73 -3.47
CA GLY A 76 17.92 -6.11 -3.88
C GLY A 76 16.83 -6.86 -3.11
N GLN A 77 16.25 -6.28 -2.05
CA GLN A 77 15.10 -6.87 -1.37
C GLN A 77 13.80 -6.59 -2.12
N LEU A 78 12.78 -7.41 -1.86
CA LEU A 78 11.43 -7.17 -2.33
C LEU A 78 10.82 -5.98 -1.57
N PHE A 79 10.11 -5.14 -2.29
CA PHE A 79 9.45 -3.95 -1.81
C PHE A 79 8.10 -3.81 -2.48
N ASP A 80 7.13 -3.33 -1.72
CA ASP A 80 5.77 -3.23 -2.19
C ASP A 80 5.57 -1.97 -3.03
N CYS A 81 5.29 -2.15 -4.32
CA CYS A 81 5.10 -1.02 -5.23
C CYS A 81 3.63 -0.59 -5.22
N GLY A 82 3.34 0.55 -4.59
CA GLY A 82 1.99 1.11 -4.55
C GLY A 82 1.43 1.43 -5.95
N TRP A 83 2.28 1.81 -6.90
CA TRP A 83 1.88 2.07 -8.29
C TRP A 83 1.51 0.81 -9.04
N CYS A 84 2.32 -0.25 -8.95
CA CYS A 84 1.95 -1.53 -9.53
C CYS A 84 0.67 -2.08 -8.89
N ALA A 85 0.49 -1.85 -7.58
CA ALA A 85 -0.71 -2.29 -6.87
C ALA A 85 -1.97 -1.59 -7.40
N GLN A 86 -1.85 -0.31 -7.77
CA GLN A 86 -2.93 0.50 -8.38
C GLN A 86 -3.16 0.17 -9.88
N GLY A 87 -2.10 -0.18 -10.62
CA GLY A 87 -2.20 -0.54 -12.03
C GLY A 87 -2.95 -1.86 -12.27
N ALA A 88 -3.06 -2.73 -11.26
CA ALA A 88 -3.87 -3.94 -11.33
C ALA A 88 -5.38 -3.66 -11.25
N ASP A 89 -5.79 -2.51 -10.71
CA ASP A 89 -7.20 -2.08 -10.62
C ASP A 89 -7.58 -1.01 -11.66
N SER A 90 -6.61 -0.44 -12.38
CA SER A 90 -6.86 0.55 -13.44
C SER A 90 -7.14 -0.10 -14.81
N ASP A 91 -7.96 -1.15 -14.85
CA ASP A 91 -8.68 -1.60 -16.05
C ASP A 91 -10.12 -1.13 -15.91
N THR A 92 -10.40 0.16 -16.14
CA THR A 92 -11.73 0.72 -16.48
C THR A 92 -11.67 2.24 -16.66
N LEU A 93 -10.98 2.69 -17.71
CA LEU A 93 -11.30 3.96 -18.39
C LEU A 93 -10.72 3.82 -19.81
N GLY A 94 -11.44 3.32 -20.81
CA GLY A 94 -12.68 3.88 -21.32
C GLY A 94 -12.34 4.58 -22.65
N ASP A 95 -12.60 3.85 -23.74
CA ASP A 95 -12.64 4.21 -25.18
C ASP A 95 -12.26 5.65 -25.61
#